data_AF-A0AAN5CVG0-F1
#
_entry.id   AF-A0AAN5CVG0-F1
#
_cell.length_a   1.000
_cell.length_b   1.000
_cell.length_c   1.000
_cell.angle_alpha   90.00
_cell.angle_beta   90.00
_cell.angle_gamma   90.00
#
_symmetry.space_group_name_H-M   'P 1'
#
loop_
_entity.id
_entity.type
_entity.pdbx_description
1 polymer ?
#
loop_
_entity_poly.entity_id
_entity_poly.type
_entity_poly.pdbx_seq_one_letter_code
_entity_poly.pdbx_strand_id
1 'polypeptide(L)'
;FKSPKNGSKPDDQKALIDELKMLIAIDNLEQKKHPNVLSLIGAVTRNMKDGQLFVVFELCEHGDLKNFLQQYKADLKALFLNDTIIESKPISSDGYLEPDKFSTSSVSVMLIRANHRQSEQDPLLNDARTLTTYDLVSFSMQIASGMDFLSSVSCIHRDLAARNCLLTANRVVKIADFGMAKSENKGYYRMRNSNVPVPFRWMSLESMETLKFTVESDVWSYGIVLYEIFSLGSHPYPGVQADFLHEYIKSGQRNPRPAHCHTDM
;
A
#
# COMPACT_ATOMS: atom_id res chain seq x y z
N PHE A 1 -8.06 18.15 1.06
CA PHE A 1 -7.04 18.87 1.86
C PHE A 1 -7.02 18.25 3.27
N LYS A 2 -5.91 18.39 4.00
CA LYS A 2 -5.74 17.94 5.40
C LYS A 2 -5.47 19.14 6.29
N SER A 3 -5.99 19.11 7.50
CA SER A 3 -5.76 20.11 8.55
C SER A 3 -5.56 19.41 9.90
N PRO A 4 -4.92 20.04 10.89
CA PRO A 4 -4.78 19.46 12.22
C PRO A 4 -6.14 19.20 12.85
N LYS A 5 -6.24 18.15 13.69
CA LYS A 5 -7.47 17.88 14.47
C LYS A 5 -7.82 19.05 15.38
N ASN A 6 -6.83 19.60 16.06
CA ASN A 6 -6.93 20.88 16.73
C ASN A 6 -5.81 21.81 16.22
N GLY A 7 -6.21 22.81 15.42
CA GLY A 7 -5.29 23.79 14.86
C GLY A 7 -4.48 24.54 15.91
N SER A 8 -4.96 24.71 17.15
CA SER A 8 -4.23 25.44 18.20
C SER A 8 -3.25 24.56 18.99
N LYS A 9 -3.26 23.23 18.82
CA LYS A 9 -2.37 22.32 19.53
C LYS A 9 -1.07 22.08 18.76
N PRO A 10 0.11 22.40 19.31
CA PRO A 10 1.39 22.22 18.62
C PRO A 10 1.67 20.78 18.17
N ASP A 11 1.28 19.78 18.97
CA ASP A 11 1.51 18.36 18.63
C ASP A 11 0.68 17.91 17.43
N ASP A 12 -0.58 18.36 17.33
CA ASP A 12 -1.47 18.07 16.20
C ASP A 12 -0.98 18.75 14.92
N GLN A 13 -0.42 19.95 15.03
CA GLN A 13 0.23 20.63 13.90
C GLN A 13 1.53 19.92 13.48
N LYS A 14 2.32 19.47 14.45
CA LYS A 14 3.64 18.89 14.20
C LYS A 14 3.57 17.69 13.26
N ALA A 15 2.61 16.79 13.44
CA ALA A 15 2.45 15.62 12.57
C ALA A 15 2.19 16.04 11.11
N LEU A 16 1.31 17.01 10.89
CA LEU A 16 0.99 17.51 9.54
C LEU A 16 2.15 18.31 8.92
N ILE A 17 2.92 19.04 9.74
CA ILE A 17 4.13 19.74 9.30
C ILE A 17 5.22 18.75 8.91
N ASP A 18 5.41 17.68 9.68
CA ASP A 18 6.39 16.63 9.36
C ASP A 18 6.02 15.92 8.05
N GLU A 19 4.74 15.62 7.82
CA GLU A 19 4.24 15.09 6.55
C GLU A 19 4.47 16.07 5.38
N LEU A 20 4.13 17.35 5.54
CA LEU A 20 4.36 18.38 4.53
C LEU A 20 5.85 18.49 4.15
N LYS A 21 6.75 18.46 5.14
CA LYS A 21 8.19 18.50 4.91
C LYS A 21 8.68 17.29 4.12
N MET A 22 8.19 16.09 4.45
CA MET A 22 8.53 14.87 3.72
C MET A 22 8.09 14.95 2.27
N LEU A 23 6.87 15.40 2.00
CA LEU A 23 6.36 15.53 0.64
C LEU A 23 7.12 16.58 -0.18
N ILE A 24 7.44 17.75 0.40
CA ILE A 24 8.29 18.75 -0.26
C ILE A 24 9.68 18.18 -0.55
N ALA A 25 10.25 17.40 0.37
CA ALA A 25 11.56 16.79 0.16
C ALA A 25 11.51 15.77 -1.00
N ILE A 26 10.52 14.88 -1.02
CA ILE A 26 10.33 13.89 -2.09
C ILE A 26 10.13 14.59 -3.45
N ASP A 27 9.25 15.60 -3.52
CA ASP A 27 8.98 16.34 -4.76
C ASP A 27 10.19 17.14 -5.27
N ASN A 28 11.13 17.54 -4.41
CA ASN A 28 12.33 18.30 -4.80
C ASN A 28 13.51 17.42 -5.22
N LEU A 29 13.53 16.14 -4.82
CA LEU A 29 14.65 15.23 -5.11
C LEU A 29 14.66 14.76 -6.56
N GLU A 30 13.50 14.73 -7.21
CA GLU A 30 13.35 14.38 -8.62
C GLU A 30 12.66 15.49 -9.41
N GLN A 31 13.08 15.73 -10.66
CA GLN A 31 12.46 16.75 -11.52
C GLN A 31 11.02 16.37 -11.95
N LYS A 32 10.51 15.22 -11.52
CA LYS A 32 9.19 14.71 -11.87
C LYS A 32 8.55 13.94 -10.71
N LYS A 33 7.26 14.17 -10.52
CA LYS A 33 6.42 13.43 -9.55
C LYS A 33 6.25 11.97 -9.96
N HIS A 34 6.32 11.06 -9.00
CA HIS A 34 6.09 9.64 -9.23
C HIS A 34 4.58 9.34 -9.36
N PRO A 35 4.12 8.55 -10.35
CA PRO A 35 2.70 8.30 -10.56
C PRO A 35 1.99 7.62 -9.38
N ASN A 36 2.72 6.85 -8.57
CA ASN A 36 2.16 6.09 -7.44
C ASN A 36 2.47 6.66 -6.05
N VAL A 37 2.92 7.91 -5.96
CA VAL A 37 3.08 8.64 -4.69
C VAL A 37 2.15 9.84 -4.71
N LEU A 38 1.47 10.09 -3.58
CA LEU A 38 0.51 11.18 -3.46
C LEU A 38 1.19 12.54 -3.68
N SER A 39 0.70 13.28 -4.67
CA SER A 39 1.27 14.55 -5.08
C SER A 39 0.77 15.72 -4.23
N LEU A 40 1.70 16.54 -3.73
CA LEU A 40 1.38 17.81 -3.10
C LEU A 40 0.97 18.84 -4.17
N ILE A 41 -0.16 19.52 -3.97
CA ILE A 41 -0.58 20.66 -4.79
C ILE A 41 -0.11 21.97 -4.16
N GLY A 42 -0.24 22.09 -2.84
CA GLY A 42 0.19 23.29 -2.11
C GLY A 42 -0.18 23.24 -0.64
N ALA A 43 0.19 24.28 0.10
CA ALA A 43 -0.14 24.42 1.51
C ALA A 43 -0.42 25.89 1.89
N VAL A 44 -1.31 26.09 2.86
CA VAL A 44 -1.57 27.37 3.51
C VAL A 44 -0.88 27.36 4.87
N THR A 45 0.15 28.19 5.01
CA THR A 45 1.02 28.24 6.21
C THR A 45 1.14 29.63 6.83
N ARG A 46 0.40 30.63 6.32
CA ARG A 46 0.56 32.04 6.75
C ARG A 46 0.19 32.29 8.21
N ASN A 47 -0.92 31.73 8.67
CA ASN A 47 -1.48 31.98 10.01
C ASN A 47 -1.51 30.69 10.86
N MET A 48 -0.42 29.92 10.86
CA MET A 48 -0.35 28.67 11.63
C MET A 48 -0.58 28.89 13.14
N LYS A 49 -0.22 30.07 13.68
CA LYS A 49 -0.47 30.41 15.09
C LYS A 49 -1.97 30.47 15.43
N ASP A 50 -2.80 30.80 14.44
CA ASP A 50 -4.26 30.85 14.57
C ASP A 50 -4.93 29.53 14.18
N GLY A 51 -4.14 28.46 14.04
CA GLY A 51 -4.60 27.13 13.64
C GLY A 51 -4.89 26.97 12.14
N GLN A 52 -4.53 27.95 11.32
CA GLN A 52 -4.74 27.91 9.88
C GLN A 52 -3.56 27.22 9.17
N LEU A 53 -3.51 25.89 9.32
CA LEU A 53 -2.62 25.01 8.56
C LEU A 53 -3.47 24.10 7.67
N PHE A 54 -3.31 24.24 6.36
CA PHE A 54 -4.00 23.39 5.37
C PHE A 54 -2.99 22.85 4.38
N VAL A 55 -3.06 21.56 4.10
CA VAL A 55 -2.24 20.91 3.08
C VAL A 55 -3.16 20.34 2.00
N VAL A 56 -2.90 20.67 0.74
CA VAL A 56 -3.73 20.32 -0.41
C VAL A 56 -2.97 19.30 -1.25
N PHE A 57 -3.62 18.16 -1.50
CA PHE A 57 -3.08 17.05 -2.30
C PHE A 57 -3.91 16.86 -3.55
N GLU A 58 -3.41 16.06 -4.49
CA GLU A 58 -4.23 15.52 -5.58
C GLU A 58 -5.45 14.77 -5.03
N LEU A 59 -6.56 14.81 -5.78
CA LEU A 59 -7.80 14.15 -5.38
C LEU A 59 -7.72 12.66 -5.71
N CYS A 60 -8.12 11.83 -4.74
CA CYS A 60 -8.31 10.40 -4.92
C CYS A 60 -9.78 10.08 -4.61
N GLU A 61 -10.59 9.96 -5.66
CA GLU A 61 -12.06 9.92 -5.59
C GLU A 61 -12.60 8.69 -4.87
N HIS A 62 -11.88 7.56 -4.92
CA HIS A 62 -12.30 6.31 -4.30
C HIS A 62 -11.84 6.19 -2.83
N GLY A 63 -11.16 7.20 -2.29
CA GLY A 63 -10.66 7.19 -0.91
C GLY A 63 -9.50 6.21 -0.73
N ASP A 64 -9.39 5.63 0.48
CA ASP A 64 -8.35 4.65 0.78
C ASP A 64 -8.69 3.24 0.24
N LEU A 65 -7.64 2.53 -0.16
CA LEU A 65 -7.72 1.24 -0.82
C LEU A 65 -8.36 0.18 0.08
N LYS A 66 -8.15 0.25 1.40
CA LYS A 66 -8.78 -0.68 2.34
C LYS A 66 -10.30 -0.56 2.31
N ASN A 67 -10.83 0.65 2.48
CA ASN A 67 -12.27 0.91 2.44
C ASN A 67 -12.85 0.62 1.05
N PHE A 68 -12.12 0.93 -0.02
CA PHE A 68 -12.51 0.56 -1.38
C PHE A 68 -12.67 -0.97 -1.52
N LEU A 69 -11.67 -1.75 -1.11
CA LEU A 69 -11.71 -3.22 -1.20
C LEU A 69 -12.82 -3.84 -0.34
N GLN A 70 -13.04 -3.30 0.86
CA GLN A 70 -14.06 -3.81 1.79
C GLN A 70 -15.49 -3.69 1.25
N GLN A 71 -15.75 -2.75 0.33
CA GLN A 71 -17.06 -2.64 -0.33
C GLN A 71 -17.40 -3.91 -1.12
N TYR A 72 -16.40 -4.58 -1.68
CA TYR A 72 -16.56 -5.82 -2.46
C TYR A 72 -16.63 -7.08 -1.60
N LYS A 73 -16.33 -6.98 -0.30
CA LYS A 73 -16.43 -8.09 0.66
C LYS A 73 -17.88 -8.34 1.12
N ALA A 74 -18.70 -7.30 1.16
CA ALA A 74 -20.09 -7.38 1.64
C ALA A 74 -21.08 -7.88 0.56
N ASP A 75 -20.84 -7.54 -0.72
CA ASP A 75 -21.74 -7.87 -1.85
C ASP A 75 -21.37 -9.19 -2.54
N LEU A 76 -21.40 -10.27 -1.75
CA LEU A 76 -20.87 -11.60 -2.03
C LEU A 76 -21.45 -12.41 -3.22
N LYS A 77 -22.08 -11.79 -4.23
CA LYS A 77 -22.59 -12.54 -5.41
C LYS A 77 -22.46 -11.90 -6.81
N ALA A 78 -21.97 -10.68 -6.98
CA ALA A 78 -22.03 -10.07 -8.33
C ALA A 78 -20.75 -9.36 -8.84
N LEU A 79 -19.78 -9.02 -7.99
CA LEU A 79 -18.79 -8.00 -8.36
C LEU A 79 -17.32 -8.42 -8.31
N PHE A 80 -16.96 -9.54 -7.68
CA PHE A 80 -15.59 -10.06 -7.74
C PHE A 80 -15.45 -11.15 -8.81
N LEU A 81 -14.60 -10.93 -9.81
CA LEU A 81 -14.33 -11.86 -10.90
C LEU A 81 -12.91 -12.40 -10.79
N ASN A 82 -12.77 -13.70 -10.52
CA ASN A 82 -11.47 -14.36 -10.53
C ASN A 82 -11.10 -14.76 -11.97
N ASP A 83 -10.37 -13.89 -12.67
CA ASP A 83 -10.06 -13.98 -14.10
C ASP A 83 -8.66 -14.57 -14.41
N THR A 84 -7.88 -14.90 -13.39
CA THR A 84 -6.55 -15.52 -13.53
C THR A 84 -6.67 -17.02 -13.81
N ILE A 85 -6.91 -17.39 -15.06
CA ILE A 85 -6.58 -18.74 -15.56
C ILE A 85 -5.07 -18.77 -15.81
N ILE A 86 -4.30 -19.13 -14.78
CA ILE A 86 -2.89 -19.53 -14.94
C ILE A 86 -2.90 -21.05 -15.01
N GLU A 87 -2.68 -21.62 -16.19
CA GLU A 87 -2.33 -23.05 -16.32
C GLU A 87 -0.92 -23.24 -15.73
N SER A 88 -0.80 -23.41 -14.42
CA SER A 88 0.49 -23.68 -13.79
C SER A 88 0.78 -25.18 -13.75
N LYS A 89 1.87 -25.55 -14.41
CA LYS A 89 2.62 -26.79 -14.14
C LYS A 89 3.22 -26.75 -12.72
N PRO A 90 3.49 -27.91 -12.10
CA PRO A 90 3.67 -28.04 -10.66
C PRO A 90 4.87 -27.27 -10.08
N ILE A 91 4.64 -26.75 -8.87
CA ILE A 91 5.54 -26.09 -7.93
C ILE A 91 6.72 -27.01 -7.56
N SER A 92 7.94 -26.47 -7.43
CA SER A 92 9.12 -27.22 -6.95
C SER A 92 8.93 -27.70 -5.51
N SER A 93 9.66 -28.77 -5.14
CA SER A 93 9.50 -29.46 -3.85
C SER A 93 9.83 -28.63 -2.60
N ASP A 94 10.43 -27.45 -2.76
CA ASP A 94 10.87 -26.55 -1.68
C ASP A 94 9.98 -25.32 -1.49
N GLY A 95 8.92 -25.17 -2.29
CA GLY A 95 7.91 -24.12 -2.10
C GLY A 95 8.36 -22.71 -2.47
N TYR A 96 9.49 -22.56 -3.16
CA TYR A 96 9.93 -21.30 -3.76
C TYR A 96 9.68 -21.29 -5.27
N LEU A 97 9.37 -20.12 -5.83
CA LEU A 97 9.30 -19.95 -7.28
C LEU A 97 10.72 -20.08 -7.85
N GLU A 98 10.98 -21.10 -8.68
CA GLU A 98 12.22 -21.16 -9.45
C GLU A 98 12.26 -20.01 -10.48
N PRO A 99 13.37 -19.23 -10.56
CA PRO A 99 13.50 -18.20 -11.57
C PRO A 99 13.64 -18.87 -12.95
N ASP A 100 12.61 -18.76 -13.76
CA ASP A 100 12.56 -19.37 -15.09
C ASP A 100 13.67 -18.78 -15.98
N LYS A 101 14.58 -19.65 -16.43
CA LYS A 101 15.69 -19.26 -17.31
C LYS A 101 15.12 -18.98 -18.70
N PHE A 102 14.85 -17.71 -18.99
CA PHE A 102 14.62 -17.18 -20.33
C PHE A 102 13.58 -17.96 -21.16
N SER A 103 12.30 -17.83 -20.80
CA SER A 103 11.21 -18.09 -21.75
C SER A 103 10.46 -16.79 -22.03
N THR A 104 10.60 -16.31 -23.27
CA THR A 104 9.80 -15.26 -23.90
C THR A 104 8.34 -15.68 -24.04
N SER A 105 7.66 -15.90 -22.91
CA SER A 105 6.20 -16.09 -22.82
C SER A 105 5.53 -14.80 -22.35
N SER A 106 5.94 -13.68 -22.95
CA SER A 106 5.00 -12.57 -23.14
C SER A 106 3.81 -13.14 -23.93
N VAL A 107 2.57 -12.89 -23.49
CA VAL A 107 1.31 -12.79 -24.29
C VAL A 107 0.06 -13.45 -23.65
N SER A 108 0.12 -14.35 -22.66
CA SER A 108 -1.14 -14.95 -22.13
C SER A 108 -2.05 -13.95 -21.39
N VAL A 109 -1.50 -12.96 -20.69
CA VAL A 109 -2.29 -11.90 -20.02
C VAL A 109 -2.90 -10.91 -21.03
N MET A 110 -2.28 -10.76 -22.20
CA MET A 110 -2.79 -9.91 -23.28
C MET A 110 -3.99 -10.54 -24.01
N LEU A 111 -4.11 -11.88 -23.97
CA LEU A 111 -5.11 -12.63 -24.72
C LEU A 111 -6.54 -12.49 -24.17
N ILE A 112 -6.72 -12.23 -22.87
CA ILE A 112 -8.06 -11.96 -22.30
C ILE A 112 -8.63 -10.65 -22.86
N ARG A 113 -7.80 -9.60 -22.98
CA ARG A 113 -8.19 -8.36 -23.66
C ARG A 113 -8.37 -8.53 -25.18
N ALA A 114 -7.59 -9.40 -25.82
CA ALA A 114 -7.67 -9.61 -27.27
C ALA A 114 -8.93 -10.40 -27.68
N ASN A 115 -9.33 -11.41 -26.91
CA ASN A 115 -10.56 -12.17 -27.17
C ASN A 115 -11.83 -11.36 -26.89
N HIS A 116 -11.79 -10.39 -25.97
CA HIS A 116 -12.92 -9.47 -25.75
C HIS A 116 -12.97 -8.26 -26.69
N ARG A 117 -11.92 -8.03 -27.49
CA ARG A 117 -11.90 -6.93 -28.49
C ARG A 117 -12.66 -7.24 -29.77
N GLN A 118 -13.17 -8.46 -29.95
CA GLN A 118 -14.09 -8.78 -31.07
C GLN A 118 -15.57 -8.57 -30.74
N SER A 119 -15.92 -8.19 -29.50
CA SER A 119 -17.24 -7.67 -29.16
C SER A 119 -17.13 -6.17 -28.91
N GLU A 120 -17.17 -5.37 -29.98
CA GLU A 120 -17.53 -3.96 -29.85
C GLU A 120 -18.91 -3.91 -29.17
N GLN A 121 -18.97 -3.35 -27.95
CA GLN A 121 -20.14 -3.28 -27.04
C GLN A 121 -20.35 -4.48 -26.09
N ASP A 122 -19.42 -4.72 -25.16
CA ASP A 122 -19.79 -5.34 -23.88
C ASP A 122 -19.80 -4.27 -22.75
N PRO A 123 -20.99 -3.77 -22.33
CA PRO A 123 -21.12 -2.74 -21.30
C PRO A 123 -20.65 -3.16 -19.90
N LEU A 124 -20.37 -4.45 -19.67
CA LEU A 124 -20.10 -5.01 -18.34
C LEU A 124 -18.66 -4.80 -17.84
N LEU A 125 -17.69 -4.59 -18.73
CA LEU A 125 -16.27 -4.40 -18.36
C LEU A 125 -15.92 -2.97 -17.93
N ASN A 126 -16.78 -2.00 -18.23
CA ASN A 126 -16.64 -0.60 -17.83
C ASN A 126 -17.47 -0.24 -16.59
N ASP A 127 -18.14 -1.22 -15.97
CA ASP A 127 -18.89 -0.93 -14.76
C ASP A 127 -17.89 -0.73 -13.61
N ALA A 128 -17.82 0.51 -13.10
CA ALA A 128 -17.03 0.90 -11.93
C ALA A 128 -17.27 0.01 -10.69
N ARG A 129 -18.28 -0.85 -10.76
CA ARG A 129 -18.70 -1.82 -9.76
C ARG A 129 -17.98 -3.16 -9.80
N THR A 130 -17.15 -3.52 -10.79
CA THR A 130 -16.50 -4.85 -10.80
C THR A 130 -15.04 -4.78 -10.35
N LEU A 131 -14.60 -5.75 -9.55
CA LEU A 131 -13.24 -5.92 -9.06
C LEU A 131 -12.71 -7.28 -9.49
N THR A 132 -11.56 -7.32 -10.16
CA THR A 132 -10.97 -8.54 -10.71
C THR A 132 -9.69 -8.93 -9.96
N THR A 133 -9.22 -10.17 -10.14
CA THR A 133 -7.87 -10.53 -9.67
C THR A 133 -6.80 -9.71 -10.39
N TYR A 134 -7.01 -9.37 -11.66
CA TYR A 134 -6.15 -8.42 -12.37
C TYR A 134 -6.06 -7.06 -11.68
N ASP A 135 -7.16 -6.50 -11.19
CA ASP A 135 -7.15 -5.24 -10.42
C ASP A 135 -6.30 -5.39 -9.15
N LEU A 136 -6.44 -6.49 -8.42
CA LEU A 136 -5.65 -6.75 -7.22
C LEU A 136 -4.15 -6.78 -7.51
N VAL A 137 -3.74 -7.51 -8.55
CA VAL A 137 -2.33 -7.57 -9.00
C VAL A 137 -1.86 -6.20 -9.47
N SER A 138 -2.70 -5.46 -10.20
CA SER A 138 -2.39 -4.09 -10.64
C SER A 138 -2.15 -3.15 -9.45
N PHE A 139 -2.99 -3.20 -8.42
CA PHE A 139 -2.80 -2.39 -7.21
C PHE A 139 -1.50 -2.75 -6.50
N SER A 140 -1.19 -4.04 -6.36
CA SER A 140 0.07 -4.52 -5.79
C SER A 140 1.29 -3.98 -6.55
N MET A 141 1.31 -4.10 -7.88
CA MET A 141 2.41 -3.60 -8.70
C MET A 141 2.58 -2.07 -8.60
N GLN A 142 1.48 -1.33 -8.57
CA GLN A 142 1.50 0.12 -8.43
C GLN A 142 2.09 0.56 -7.07
N ILE A 143 1.72 -0.12 -5.99
CA ILE A 143 2.30 0.14 -4.66
C ILE A 143 3.78 -0.24 -4.64
N ALA A 144 4.16 -1.38 -5.22
CA ALA A 144 5.57 -1.78 -5.32
C ALA A 144 6.40 -0.73 -6.07
N SER A 145 5.88 -0.23 -7.21
CA SER A 145 6.54 0.83 -7.98
C SER A 145 6.71 2.12 -7.17
N GLY A 146 5.69 2.53 -6.40
CA GLY A 146 5.81 3.68 -5.52
C GLY A 146 6.82 3.48 -4.39
N MET A 147 6.86 2.29 -3.78
CA MET A 147 7.81 1.97 -2.71
C MET A 147 9.25 1.83 -3.20
N ASP A 148 9.46 1.30 -4.41
CA ASP A 148 10.78 1.26 -5.06
C ASP A 148 11.31 2.68 -5.28
N PHE A 149 10.46 3.59 -5.76
CA PHE A 149 10.80 5.00 -5.86
C PHE A 149 11.14 5.60 -4.47
N LEU A 150 10.33 5.38 -3.44
CA LEU A 150 10.60 5.91 -2.09
C LEU A 150 11.93 5.39 -1.52
N SER A 151 12.23 4.11 -1.75
CA SER A 151 13.52 3.48 -1.42
C SER A 151 14.68 4.19 -2.13
N SER A 152 14.55 4.49 -3.42
CA SER A 152 15.60 5.15 -4.21
C SER A 152 15.97 6.55 -3.67
N VAL A 153 15.03 7.23 -3.01
CA VAL A 153 15.23 8.53 -2.36
C VAL A 153 15.48 8.42 -0.84
N SER A 154 15.85 7.22 -0.37
CA SER A 154 16.15 6.93 1.05
C SER A 154 15.00 7.31 2.00
N CYS A 155 13.75 7.20 1.54
CA CYS A 155 12.55 7.44 2.33
C CYS A 155 12.04 6.11 2.91
N ILE A 156 12.06 6.00 4.24
CA ILE A 156 11.45 4.91 4.99
C ILE A 156 10.05 5.36 5.41
N HIS A 157 9.00 4.69 4.93
CA HIS A 157 7.60 5.06 5.14
C HIS A 157 7.14 4.78 6.56
N ARG A 158 7.46 3.60 7.12
CA ARG A 158 7.19 3.17 8.51
C ARG A 158 5.72 2.98 8.90
N ASP A 159 4.80 3.26 7.98
CA ASP A 159 3.36 3.05 8.17
C ASP A 159 2.67 2.64 6.86
N LEU A 160 3.35 1.82 6.06
CA LEU A 160 2.76 1.30 4.84
C LEU A 160 1.63 0.32 5.19
N ALA A 161 0.41 0.65 4.77
CA ALA A 161 -0.80 -0.14 4.98
C ALA A 161 -1.82 0.19 3.88
N ALA A 162 -2.79 -0.68 3.62
CA ALA A 162 -3.81 -0.42 2.60
C ALA A 162 -4.67 0.83 2.91
N ARG A 163 -4.84 1.18 4.19
CA ARG A 163 -5.51 2.44 4.63
C ARG A 163 -4.72 3.72 4.26
N ASN A 164 -3.42 3.59 4.00
CA ASN A 164 -2.52 4.67 3.64
C ASN A 164 -2.17 4.64 2.14
N CYS A 165 -2.89 3.83 1.36
CA CYS A 165 -2.86 3.85 -0.10
C CYS A 165 -4.19 4.43 -0.58
N LEU A 166 -4.18 5.53 -1.33
CA LEU A 166 -5.37 6.15 -1.89
C LEU A 166 -5.60 5.70 -3.33
N LEU A 167 -6.83 5.78 -3.82
CA LEU A 167 -7.20 5.35 -5.17
C LEU A 167 -7.92 6.47 -5.93
N THR A 168 -7.37 6.84 -7.08
CA THR A 168 -7.96 7.84 -8.00
C THR A 168 -9.13 7.24 -8.80
N ALA A 169 -9.96 8.09 -9.42
CA ALA A 169 -11.08 7.69 -10.27
C ALA A 169 -10.68 6.64 -11.33
N ASN A 170 -9.47 6.76 -11.88
CA ASN A 170 -8.92 5.86 -12.90
C ASN A 170 -8.20 4.63 -12.32
N ARG A 171 -8.46 4.27 -11.06
CA ARG A 171 -7.84 3.11 -10.37
C ARG A 171 -6.31 3.17 -10.29
N VAL A 172 -5.75 4.39 -10.28
CA VAL A 172 -4.32 4.60 -9.98
C VAL A 172 -4.13 4.72 -8.47
N VAL A 173 -3.24 3.90 -7.90
CA VAL A 173 -2.91 3.90 -6.47
C VAL A 173 -1.87 4.97 -6.15
N LYS A 174 -2.08 5.69 -5.05
CA LYS A 174 -1.21 6.74 -4.52
C LYS A 174 -0.83 6.42 -3.07
N ILE A 175 0.45 6.15 -2.82
CA ILE A 175 0.96 5.99 -1.44
C ILE A 175 0.88 7.34 -0.73
N ALA A 176 0.31 7.35 0.48
CA ALA A 176 -0.02 8.54 1.25
C ALA A 176 0.35 8.38 2.74
N ASP A 177 0.10 9.42 3.53
CA ASP A 177 0.37 9.51 4.97
C ASP A 177 1.86 9.37 5.37
N PHE A 178 2.63 10.37 4.98
CA PHE A 178 4.06 10.48 5.29
C PHE A 178 4.34 11.04 6.70
N GLY A 179 3.34 11.10 7.59
CA GLY A 179 3.49 11.68 8.93
C GLY A 179 4.49 10.92 9.82
N MET A 180 4.68 9.62 9.57
CA MET A 180 5.69 8.79 10.25
C MET A 180 6.98 8.60 9.45
N ALA A 181 7.00 9.03 8.18
CA ALA A 181 8.11 8.77 7.29
C ALA A 181 9.40 9.48 7.73
N LYS A 182 10.54 8.91 7.34
CA LYS A 182 11.86 9.47 7.61
C LYS A 182 12.77 9.28 6.40
N SER A 183 13.45 10.36 6.02
CA SER A 183 14.60 10.29 5.13
C SER A 183 15.85 9.95 5.96
N GLU A 184 16.57 8.91 5.57
CA GLU A 184 17.73 8.43 6.34
C GLU A 184 18.80 7.82 5.45
N ASN A 185 19.95 8.49 5.37
CA ASN A 185 21.07 8.08 4.52
C ASN A 185 21.96 7.02 5.18
N LYS A 186 21.82 6.77 6.48
CA LYS A 186 22.60 5.76 7.22
C LYS A 186 22.04 4.34 7.08
N GLY A 187 21.03 4.14 6.25
CA GLY A 187 20.39 2.85 5.99
C GLY A 187 19.38 2.40 7.06
N TYR A 188 19.24 3.12 8.19
CA TYR A 188 18.20 2.81 9.17
C TYR A 188 17.83 4.01 10.05
N TYR A 189 16.55 4.10 10.41
CA TYR A 189 16.04 5.02 11.40
C TYR A 189 15.73 4.29 12.71
N ARG A 190 16.22 4.81 13.86
CA ARG A 190 15.83 4.30 15.18
C ARG A 190 14.97 5.30 15.92
N MET A 191 13.78 4.87 16.27
CA MET A 191 12.83 5.67 17.04
C MET A 191 13.23 5.70 18.52
N ARG A 192 13.29 6.91 19.11
CA ARG A 192 13.76 7.11 20.50
C ARG A 192 12.64 7.15 21.54
N ASN A 193 11.41 7.46 21.12
CA ASN A 193 10.27 7.60 22.02
C ASN A 193 9.29 6.45 21.76
N SER A 194 9.18 5.51 22.69
CA SER A 194 8.28 4.35 22.60
C SER A 194 6.81 4.68 22.83
N ASN A 195 6.47 5.89 23.29
CA ASN A 195 5.08 6.27 23.59
C ASN A 195 4.28 6.73 22.37
N VAL A 196 4.93 6.90 21.21
CA VAL A 196 4.22 7.24 19.98
C VAL A 196 3.58 5.95 19.44
N PRO A 197 2.27 5.93 19.17
CA PRO A 197 1.59 4.77 18.60
C PRO A 197 2.26 4.28 17.32
N VAL A 198 2.35 2.96 17.16
CA VAL A 198 2.95 2.30 16.00
C VAL A 198 1.99 1.26 15.40
N PRO A 199 2.05 1.01 14.09
CA PRO A 199 1.15 0.06 13.41
C PRO A 199 1.61 -1.38 13.63
N PHE A 200 1.51 -1.89 14.86
CA PHE A 200 2.14 -3.15 15.28
C PHE A 200 1.89 -4.32 14.31
N ARG A 201 0.68 -4.48 13.76
CA ARG A 201 0.35 -5.56 12.80
C ARG A 201 1.04 -5.46 11.44
N TRP A 202 1.59 -4.30 11.07
CA TRP A 202 2.33 -4.09 9.82
C TRP A 202 3.83 -4.08 10.04
N MET A 203 4.30 -4.00 11.28
CA MET A 203 5.73 -3.92 11.59
C MET A 203 6.44 -5.25 11.35
N SER A 204 7.69 -5.16 10.89
CA SER A 204 8.62 -6.29 10.86
C SER A 204 9.06 -6.70 12.26
N LEU A 205 9.52 -7.94 12.40
CA LEU A 205 9.94 -8.48 13.69
C LEU A 205 11.09 -7.66 14.31
N GLU A 206 12.08 -7.25 13.51
CA GLU A 206 13.20 -6.43 13.98
C GLU A 206 12.75 -5.01 14.40
N SER A 207 11.75 -4.44 13.72
CA SER A 207 11.14 -3.17 14.11
C SER A 207 10.35 -3.31 15.41
N MET A 208 9.65 -4.43 15.64
CA MET A 208 8.96 -4.71 16.90
C MET A 208 9.94 -4.82 18.07
N GLU A 209 11.06 -5.51 17.88
CA GLU A 209 12.02 -5.78 18.96
C GLU A 209 12.90 -4.57 19.29
N THR A 210 13.29 -3.78 18.29
CA THR A 210 14.36 -2.77 18.46
C THR A 210 13.97 -1.34 18.08
N LEU A 211 12.73 -1.13 17.57
CA LEU A 211 12.27 0.14 17.02
C LEU A 211 13.21 0.71 15.95
N LYS A 212 13.92 -0.18 15.25
CA LYS A 212 14.76 0.09 14.09
C LYS A 212 13.94 -0.16 12.83
N PHE A 213 13.87 0.86 11.98
CA PHE A 213 13.15 0.83 10.70
C PHE A 213 14.15 1.00 9.56
N THR A 214 13.95 0.26 8.49
CA THR A 214 14.74 0.25 7.26
C THR A 214 13.82 0.11 6.04
N VAL A 215 14.38 0.21 4.84
CA VAL A 215 13.63 -0.11 3.60
C VAL A 215 13.12 -1.55 3.64
N GLU A 216 13.89 -2.50 4.17
CA GLU A 216 13.48 -3.91 4.31
C GLU A 216 12.32 -4.08 5.29
N SER A 217 12.25 -3.26 6.35
CA SER A 217 11.06 -3.26 7.23
C SER A 217 9.79 -2.73 6.53
N ASP A 218 9.94 -1.85 5.54
CA ASP A 218 8.83 -1.45 4.68
C ASP A 218 8.46 -2.56 3.68
N VAL A 219 9.42 -3.38 3.23
CA VAL A 219 9.14 -4.59 2.42
C VAL A 219 8.30 -5.60 3.20
N TRP A 220 8.56 -5.78 4.50
CA TRP A 220 7.68 -6.57 5.36
C TRP A 220 6.27 -5.98 5.41
N SER A 221 6.17 -4.67 5.63
CA SER A 221 4.89 -3.96 5.65
C SER A 221 4.12 -4.11 4.33
N TYR A 222 4.84 -4.09 3.19
CA TYR A 222 4.28 -4.37 1.87
C TYR A 222 3.70 -5.79 1.76
N GLY A 223 4.38 -6.80 2.33
CA GLY A 223 3.81 -8.15 2.42
C GLY A 223 2.49 -8.21 3.19
N ILE A 224 2.31 -7.39 4.22
CA ILE A 224 1.03 -7.25 4.93
C ILE A 224 0.00 -6.52 4.06
N VAL A 225 0.39 -5.53 3.28
CA VAL A 225 -0.49 -4.86 2.29
C VAL A 225 -0.97 -5.84 1.22
N LEU A 226 -0.11 -6.73 0.73
CA LEU A 226 -0.52 -7.80 -0.19
C LEU A 226 -1.61 -8.67 0.45
N TYR A 227 -1.42 -9.09 1.70
CA TYR A 227 -2.47 -9.81 2.42
C TYR A 227 -3.77 -8.99 2.51
N GLU A 228 -3.71 -7.69 2.83
CA GLU A 228 -4.89 -6.83 2.85
C GLU A 228 -5.58 -6.78 1.47
N ILE A 229 -4.83 -6.65 0.38
CA ILE A 229 -5.37 -6.60 -1.00
C ILE A 229 -6.08 -7.90 -1.35
N PHE A 230 -5.41 -9.04 -1.23
CA PHE A 230 -5.94 -10.34 -1.63
C PHE A 230 -6.99 -10.93 -0.66
N SER A 231 -7.16 -10.30 0.50
CA SER A 231 -8.24 -10.60 1.45
C SER A 231 -9.38 -9.59 1.41
N LEU A 232 -9.41 -8.72 0.40
CA LEU A 232 -10.40 -7.65 0.20
C LEU A 232 -10.53 -6.75 1.44
N GLY A 233 -9.39 -6.27 1.93
CA GLY A 233 -9.27 -5.36 3.07
C GLY A 233 -9.49 -6.01 4.43
N SER A 234 -9.28 -7.33 4.55
CA SER A 234 -9.38 -8.00 5.85
C SER A 234 -8.27 -7.58 6.81
N HIS A 235 -8.53 -7.71 8.10
CA HIS A 235 -7.56 -7.34 9.13
C HIS A 235 -6.40 -8.36 9.18
N PRO A 236 -5.12 -7.93 9.23
CA PRO A 236 -3.98 -8.84 9.36
C PRO A 236 -4.01 -9.63 10.66
N TYR A 237 -3.54 -10.88 10.60
CA TYR A 237 -3.47 -11.87 11.68
C TYR A 237 -4.82 -12.06 12.38
N PRO A 238 -5.86 -12.52 11.64
CA PRO A 238 -7.19 -12.71 12.19
C PRO A 238 -7.16 -13.71 13.36
N GLY A 239 -7.83 -13.37 14.46
CA GLY A 239 -7.90 -14.20 15.66
C GLY A 239 -6.68 -14.11 16.59
N VAL A 240 -5.56 -13.51 16.16
CA VAL A 240 -4.39 -13.29 17.02
C VAL A 240 -4.57 -11.97 17.77
N GLN A 241 -4.53 -11.99 19.10
CA GLN A 241 -4.59 -10.77 19.92
C GLN A 241 -3.27 -10.00 19.82
N ALA A 242 -3.33 -8.68 20.02
CA ALA A 242 -2.15 -7.80 19.86
C ALA A 242 -0.99 -8.21 20.77
N ASP A 243 -1.28 -8.56 22.03
CA ASP A 243 -0.27 -8.92 23.03
C ASP A 243 0.52 -10.19 22.67
N PHE A 244 -0.10 -11.12 21.94
CA PHE A 244 0.55 -12.38 21.52
C PHE A 244 1.17 -12.30 20.12
N LEU A 245 0.98 -11.20 19.38
CA LEU A 245 1.38 -11.12 17.99
C LEU A 245 2.90 -11.23 17.81
N HIS A 246 3.67 -10.62 18.72
CA HIS A 246 5.13 -10.70 18.69
C HIS A 246 5.62 -12.15 18.81
N GLU A 247 5.12 -12.90 19.80
CA GLU A 247 5.49 -14.30 19.99
C GLU A 247 5.03 -15.18 18.83
N TYR A 248 3.82 -14.93 18.32
CA TYR A 248 3.26 -15.61 17.16
C TYR A 248 4.20 -15.49 15.94
N ILE A 249 4.59 -14.27 15.56
CA ILE A 249 5.49 -14.04 14.43
C ILE A 249 6.89 -14.62 14.69
N LYS A 250 7.41 -14.45 15.91
CA LYS A 250 8.73 -14.95 16.32
C LYS A 250 8.82 -16.48 16.26
N SER A 251 7.72 -17.18 16.49
CA SER A 251 7.62 -18.64 16.34
C SER A 251 7.55 -19.12 14.88
N GLY A 252 7.64 -18.21 13.90
CA GLY A 252 7.61 -18.52 12.47
C GLY A 252 6.20 -18.48 11.85
N GLN A 253 5.16 -18.23 12.63
CA GLN A 253 3.80 -18.14 12.11
C GLN A 253 3.60 -16.86 11.28
N ARG A 254 2.73 -16.93 10.27
CA ARG A 254 2.43 -15.83 9.34
C ARG A 254 0.93 -15.73 9.10
N ASN A 255 0.50 -14.71 8.36
CA ASN A 255 -0.89 -14.63 7.90
C ASN A 255 -1.29 -15.91 7.15
N PRO A 256 -2.55 -16.38 7.32
CA PRO A 256 -3.06 -17.45 6.48
C PRO A 256 -3.14 -16.98 5.02
N ARG A 257 -3.15 -17.92 4.07
CA ARG A 257 -3.37 -17.60 2.66
C ARG A 257 -4.73 -16.90 2.47
N PRO A 258 -4.79 -15.73 1.82
CA PRO A 258 -6.05 -15.07 1.50
C PRO A 258 -6.93 -15.85 0.52
N ALA A 259 -8.25 -15.69 0.62
CA ALA A 259 -9.23 -16.38 -0.21
C ALA A 259 -9.06 -16.13 -1.72
N HIS A 260 -8.57 -14.96 -2.12
CA HIS A 260 -8.44 -14.56 -3.52
C HIS A 260 -6.98 -14.65 -4.03
N CYS A 261 -6.10 -15.29 -3.27
CA CYS A 261 -4.72 -15.54 -3.68
C CYS A 261 -4.64 -16.84 -4.49
N HIS A 262 -4.09 -16.81 -5.71
CA HIS A 262 -3.76 -18.03 -6.47
C HIS A 262 -2.61 -18.81 -5.81
N THR A 263 -2.45 -20.09 -6.15
CA THR A 263 -1.41 -20.98 -5.59
C THR A 263 0.01 -20.54 -5.93
N ASP A 264 0.17 -19.73 -6.97
CA ASP A 264 1.47 -19.39 -7.56
C ASP A 264 1.89 -17.94 -7.25
N MET A 265 1.09 -17.23 -6.42
CA MET A 265 1.40 -15.91 -5.85
C MET A 265 1.77 -16.04 -4.38
#